data_AF-A0A3P6RNA4-F1
#
_entry.id   AF-A0A3P6RNA4-F1
#
_cell.length_a   1.000
_cell.length_b   1.000
_cell.length_c   1.000
_cell.angle_alpha   90.00
_cell.angle_beta   90.00
_cell.angle_gamma   90.00
#
_symmetry.space_group_name_H-M   'P 1'
#
loop_
_entity.id
_entity.type
_entity.pdbx_description
1 polymer ?
#
loop_
_entity_poly.entity_id
_entity_poly.type
_entity_poly.pdbx_seq_one_letter_code
_entity_poly.pdbx_strand_id
1 'polypeptide(L)'
;MEAMSLKFTSEERSQLTTTFYQQFYEQMCDDNVMTNSIERLRTLGNGRLAEKVDRLEEIAGDIMDPAKIDRLADDLGMQRVLCHGDLWTANVLWKKNGYKELKPAAIIDFQCAHMGCPASDAVIMILSCLSGKDRRKHWKELLKYLCDNVKKEVGNMEMPYTLQQLEEAYSRSLPFMGLTFVPFAVPVLDKMSEDTDTEEKREVMDDIR
;
A
#
# COMPACT_ATOMS: atom_id res chain seq x y z
N MET A 1 15.60 -1.33 1.97
CA MET A 1 15.56 -2.19 0.77
C MET A 1 15.89 -1.40 -0.47
N GLU A 2 15.22 -0.26 -0.69
CA GLU A 2 15.44 0.60 -1.87
C GLU A 2 16.91 0.95 -2.14
N ALA A 3 17.60 1.60 -1.20
CA ALA A 3 19.01 2.00 -1.35
C ALA A 3 19.96 0.81 -1.58
N MET A 4 19.65 -0.34 -0.97
CA MET A 4 20.44 -1.58 -1.16
C MET A 4 20.31 -2.09 -2.59
N SER A 5 19.10 -2.06 -3.15
CA SER A 5 18.83 -2.57 -4.50
C SER A 5 19.56 -1.81 -5.61
N LEU A 6 19.99 -0.57 -5.36
CA LEU A 6 20.81 0.20 -6.31
C LEU A 6 22.17 -0.45 -6.59
N LYS A 7 22.62 -1.34 -5.69
CA LYS A 7 23.87 -2.08 -5.83
C LYS A 7 23.69 -3.44 -6.52
N PHE A 8 22.45 -3.85 -6.80
CA PHE A 8 22.20 -5.11 -7.49
C PHE A 8 22.70 -5.06 -8.92
N THR A 9 23.38 -6.13 -9.32
CA THR A 9 23.77 -6.42 -10.69
C THR A 9 22.55 -6.63 -11.58
N SER A 10 22.74 -6.56 -12.90
CA SER A 10 21.68 -6.88 -13.86
C SER A 10 21.16 -8.31 -13.70
N GLU A 11 22.05 -9.25 -13.35
CA GLU A 11 21.69 -10.65 -13.09
C GLU A 11 20.75 -10.77 -11.89
N GLU A 12 21.11 -10.17 -10.74
CA GLU A 12 20.27 -10.17 -9.54
C GLU A 12 18.91 -9.51 -9.78
N ARG A 13 18.90 -8.40 -10.54
CA ARG A 13 17.65 -7.72 -10.93
C ARG A 13 16.76 -8.60 -11.81
N SER A 14 17.35 -9.39 -12.70
CA SER A 14 16.60 -10.26 -13.61
C SER A 14 15.88 -11.43 -12.93
N GLN A 15 16.30 -11.79 -11.71
CA GLN A 15 15.66 -12.84 -10.91
C GLN A 15 14.38 -12.37 -10.22
N LEU A 16 14.15 -11.06 -10.19
CA LEU A 16 12.98 -10.45 -9.57
C LEU A 16 11.99 -10.01 -10.64
N THR A 17 10.71 -10.31 -10.41
CA THR A 17 9.65 -9.92 -11.34
C THR A 17 9.55 -8.39 -11.44
N THR A 18 9.15 -7.91 -12.61
CA THR A 18 8.86 -6.48 -12.89
C THR A 18 7.39 -6.25 -13.24
N THR A 19 6.61 -7.33 -13.26
CA THR A 19 5.18 -7.38 -13.61
C THR A 19 4.38 -7.98 -12.45
N PHE A 20 4.73 -7.57 -11.21
CA PHE A 20 4.18 -8.15 -10.00
C PHE A 20 2.66 -7.95 -9.92
N TYR A 21 2.16 -6.74 -10.19
CA TYR A 21 0.74 -6.45 -10.04
C TYR A 21 -0.11 -7.17 -11.08
N GLN A 22 0.38 -7.37 -12.30
CA GLN A 22 -0.29 -8.23 -13.29
C GLN A 22 -0.38 -9.66 -12.80
N GLN A 23 0.75 -10.25 -12.37
CA GLN A 23 0.79 -11.62 -11.86
C GLN A 23 -0.09 -11.80 -10.61
N PHE A 24 -0.04 -10.82 -9.70
CA PHE A 24 -0.85 -10.82 -8.49
C PHE A 24 -2.34 -10.74 -8.83
N TYR A 25 -2.74 -9.83 -9.72
CA TYR A 25 -4.14 -9.70 -10.12
C TYR A 25 -4.65 -10.98 -10.80
N GLU A 26 -3.89 -11.56 -11.74
CA GLU A 26 -4.24 -12.81 -12.41
C GLU A 26 -4.39 -14.01 -11.46
N GLN A 27 -3.61 -14.04 -10.38
CA GLN A 27 -3.61 -15.17 -9.43
C GLN A 27 -4.56 -15.00 -8.25
N MET A 28 -4.74 -13.77 -7.76
CA MET A 28 -5.38 -13.49 -6.47
C MET A 28 -6.70 -12.72 -6.59
N CYS A 29 -6.91 -11.97 -7.68
CA CYS A 29 -8.14 -11.21 -7.87
C CYS A 29 -9.14 -11.99 -8.73
N ASP A 30 -9.96 -12.80 -8.05
CA ASP A 30 -11.17 -13.38 -8.65
C ASP A 30 -12.25 -12.29 -8.75
N ASP A 31 -12.80 -12.08 -9.95
CA ASP A 31 -13.82 -11.04 -10.20
C ASP A 31 -15.06 -11.20 -9.30
N ASN A 32 -15.44 -12.44 -8.95
CA ASN A 32 -16.54 -12.68 -8.03
C ASN A 32 -16.17 -12.30 -6.61
N VAL A 33 -14.93 -12.56 -6.18
CA VAL A 33 -14.44 -12.13 -4.86
C VAL A 33 -14.48 -10.60 -4.78
N MET A 34 -13.95 -9.90 -5.77
CA MET A 34 -13.98 -8.44 -5.82
C MET A 34 -15.41 -7.90 -5.79
N THR A 35 -16.29 -8.43 -6.66
CA THR A 35 -17.70 -8.03 -6.73
C THR A 35 -18.42 -8.24 -5.39
N ASN A 36 -18.24 -9.40 -4.75
CA ASN A 36 -18.84 -9.70 -3.45
C ASN A 36 -18.30 -8.78 -2.35
N SER A 37 -17.01 -8.46 -2.36
CA SER A 37 -16.41 -7.54 -1.39
C SER A 37 -16.91 -6.11 -1.55
N ILE A 38 -17.10 -5.65 -2.80
CA ILE A 38 -17.69 -4.33 -3.09
C ILE A 38 -19.15 -4.27 -2.61
N GLU A 39 -19.96 -5.30 -2.87
CA GLU A 39 -21.35 -5.36 -2.38
C GLU A 39 -21.44 -5.34 -0.86
N ARG A 40 -20.56 -6.11 -0.18
CA ARG A 40 -20.45 -6.05 1.28
C ARG A 40 -20.08 -4.66 1.76
N LEU A 41 -19.08 -4.03 1.14
CA LEU A 41 -18.68 -2.66 1.48
C LEU A 41 -19.83 -1.66 1.29
N ARG A 42 -20.69 -1.84 0.27
CA ARG A 42 -21.88 -1.02 0.04
C ARG A 42 -22.84 -1.08 1.23
N THR A 43 -23.06 -2.27 1.78
CA THR A 43 -24.02 -2.49 2.89
C THR A 43 -23.43 -2.21 4.28
N LEU A 44 -22.10 -2.17 4.40
CA LEU A 44 -21.38 -1.98 5.64
C LEU A 44 -21.78 -0.68 6.37
N GLY A 45 -21.87 -0.74 7.69
CA GLY A 45 -22.26 0.40 8.52
C GLY A 45 -23.67 0.92 8.24
N ASN A 46 -24.61 0.03 7.88
CA ASN A 46 -25.99 0.34 7.47
C ASN A 46 -26.07 1.19 6.18
N GLY A 47 -25.28 0.86 5.17
CA GLY A 47 -25.33 1.51 3.86
C GLY A 47 -24.68 2.90 3.81
N ARG A 48 -23.95 3.31 4.86
CA ARG A 48 -23.33 4.65 4.93
C ARG A 48 -22.28 4.90 3.85
N LEU A 49 -21.74 3.84 3.26
CA LEU A 49 -20.75 3.92 2.19
C LEU A 49 -21.37 3.76 0.79
N ALA A 50 -22.67 3.50 0.67
CA ALA A 50 -23.29 3.13 -0.61
C ALA A 50 -23.03 4.13 -1.73
N GLU A 51 -23.30 5.42 -1.52
CA GLU A 51 -23.03 6.47 -2.52
C GLU A 51 -21.56 6.54 -2.93
N LYS A 52 -20.63 6.26 -2.00
CA LYS A 52 -19.19 6.25 -2.30
C LYS A 52 -18.80 5.03 -3.11
N VAL A 53 -19.41 3.89 -2.83
CA VAL A 53 -19.21 2.65 -3.57
C VAL A 53 -19.76 2.79 -4.99
N ASP A 54 -20.95 3.36 -5.18
CA ASP A 54 -21.53 3.57 -6.51
C ASP A 54 -20.61 4.47 -7.37
N ARG A 55 -20.08 5.54 -6.79
CA ARG A 55 -19.07 6.39 -7.45
C ARG A 55 -17.75 5.68 -7.73
N LEU A 56 -17.35 4.74 -6.89
CA LEU A 56 -16.13 3.95 -7.08
C LEU A 56 -16.31 3.00 -8.27
N GLU A 57 -17.47 2.36 -8.41
CA GLU A 57 -17.78 1.48 -9.54
C GLU A 57 -17.78 2.22 -10.87
N GLU A 58 -18.29 3.46 -10.92
CA GLU A 58 -18.26 4.31 -12.13
C GLU A 58 -16.84 4.53 -12.68
N ILE A 59 -15.83 4.53 -11.80
CA ILE A 59 -14.42 4.78 -12.15
C ILE A 59 -13.52 3.55 -12.00
N ALA A 60 -14.05 2.41 -11.56
CA ALA A 60 -13.26 1.23 -11.23
C ALA A 60 -12.50 0.68 -12.44
N GLY A 61 -13.12 0.72 -13.63
CA GLY A 61 -12.48 0.30 -14.88
C GLY A 61 -11.26 1.15 -15.27
N ASP A 62 -11.25 2.45 -14.93
CA ASP A 62 -10.11 3.34 -15.18
C ASP A 62 -9.00 3.18 -14.14
N ILE A 63 -9.36 2.70 -12.94
CA ILE A 63 -8.43 2.46 -11.83
C ILE A 63 -7.74 1.10 -11.99
N MET A 64 -8.48 0.06 -12.40
CA MET A 64 -8.03 -1.33 -12.42
C MET A 64 -7.14 -1.65 -13.62
N ASP A 65 -5.92 -1.11 -13.62
CA ASP A 65 -4.90 -1.36 -14.64
C ASP A 65 -3.58 -1.79 -13.98
N PRO A 66 -3.42 -3.10 -13.66
CA PRO A 66 -2.23 -3.59 -12.98
C PRO A 66 -0.94 -3.35 -13.81
N ALA A 67 -1.04 -3.40 -15.14
CA ALA A 67 0.08 -3.20 -16.04
C ALA A 67 0.60 -1.75 -15.98
N LYS A 68 -0.29 -0.77 -15.83
CA LYS A 68 0.07 0.63 -15.61
C LYS A 68 0.75 0.86 -14.27
N ILE A 69 0.36 0.13 -13.23
CA ILE A 69 1.03 0.20 -11.93
C ILE A 69 2.43 -0.41 -11.99
N ASP A 70 2.58 -1.56 -12.67
CA ASP A 70 3.89 -2.18 -12.90
C ASP A 70 4.87 -1.26 -13.65
N ARG A 71 4.38 -0.41 -14.57
CA ARG A 71 5.20 0.55 -15.34
C ARG A 71 5.33 1.93 -14.71
N LEU A 72 4.67 2.20 -13.58
CA LEU A 72 4.54 3.55 -13.02
C LEU A 72 5.89 4.22 -12.72
N ALA A 73 6.89 3.46 -12.27
CA ALA A 73 8.24 3.97 -12.07
C ALA A 73 8.85 4.49 -13.39
N ASP A 74 8.76 3.70 -14.45
CA ASP A 74 9.33 4.03 -15.75
C ASP A 74 8.62 5.24 -16.36
N ASP A 75 7.28 5.28 -16.27
CA ASP A 75 6.44 6.38 -16.75
C ASP A 75 6.78 7.73 -16.09
N LEU A 76 7.24 7.69 -14.83
CA LEU A 76 7.63 8.87 -14.06
C LEU A 76 9.14 9.15 -14.12
N GLY A 77 9.92 8.36 -14.88
CA GLY A 77 11.38 8.50 -14.96
C GLY A 77 12.10 8.19 -13.65
N MET A 78 11.57 7.27 -12.86
CA MET A 78 12.16 6.77 -11.63
C MET A 78 12.93 5.48 -11.94
N GLN A 79 14.01 5.23 -11.20
CA GLN A 79 14.65 3.92 -11.21
C GLN A 79 13.85 2.94 -10.35
N ARG A 80 13.53 1.77 -10.92
CA ARG A 80 12.93 0.66 -10.18
C ARG A 80 13.83 0.22 -9.02
N VAL A 81 13.22 0.03 -7.85
CA VAL A 81 13.85 -0.39 -6.60
C VAL A 81 13.28 -1.73 -6.13
N LEU A 82 13.99 -2.40 -5.21
CA LEU A 82 13.44 -3.55 -4.53
C LEU A 82 12.30 -3.11 -3.60
N CYS A 83 11.10 -3.54 -3.93
CA CYS A 83 9.90 -3.41 -3.11
C CYS A 83 9.64 -4.73 -2.38
N HIS A 84 9.11 -4.65 -1.16
CA HIS A 84 8.63 -5.80 -0.41
C HIS A 84 7.34 -6.37 -1.01
N GLY A 85 6.45 -5.48 -1.48
CA GLY A 85 5.18 -5.84 -2.12
C GLY A 85 4.05 -6.20 -1.15
N ASP A 86 4.37 -6.63 0.07
CA ASP A 86 3.41 -6.86 1.16
C ASP A 86 3.89 -6.25 2.49
N LEU A 87 4.28 -4.97 2.49
CA LEU A 87 4.81 -4.32 3.70
C LEU A 87 3.68 -3.71 4.54
N TRP A 88 3.31 -4.39 5.61
CA TRP A 88 2.36 -3.93 6.62
C TRP A 88 2.81 -4.35 8.02
N THR A 89 2.10 -3.89 9.06
CA THR A 89 2.51 -4.05 10.47
C THR A 89 2.73 -5.50 10.89
N ALA A 90 1.99 -6.47 10.33
CA ALA A 90 2.15 -7.89 10.64
C ALA A 90 3.47 -8.49 10.10
N ASN A 91 4.01 -7.92 9.02
CA ASN A 91 5.27 -8.35 8.41
C ASN A 91 6.50 -7.60 8.96
N VAL A 92 6.31 -6.82 10.03
CA VAL A 92 7.40 -6.21 10.79
C VAL A 92 7.49 -6.89 12.16
N LEU A 93 8.64 -7.51 12.43
CA LEU A 93 8.95 -8.03 13.75
C LEU A 93 9.42 -6.89 14.66
N TRP A 94 8.83 -6.79 15.84
CA TRP A 94 9.14 -5.74 16.81
C TRP A 94 9.89 -6.29 18.00
N LYS A 95 10.99 -5.62 18.38
CA LYS A 95 11.70 -5.88 19.63
C LYS A 95 11.20 -4.92 20.72
N LYS A 96 10.79 -5.48 21.86
CA LYS A 96 10.45 -4.71 23.06
C LYS A 96 11.73 -4.31 23.80
N ASN A 97 11.92 -3.01 23.99
CA ASN A 97 12.93 -2.47 24.91
C ASN A 97 12.19 -1.76 26.07
N GLY A 98 11.82 -2.53 27.10
CA GLY A 98 11.00 -2.04 28.20
C GLY A 98 9.52 -1.84 27.82
N TYR A 99 8.75 -1.16 28.70
CA TYR A 99 7.30 -1.04 28.56
C TYR A 99 6.82 -0.02 27.50
N LYS A 100 7.70 0.88 27.02
CA LYS A 100 7.29 2.03 26.18
C LYS A 100 8.01 2.17 24.84
N GLU A 101 9.02 1.36 24.54
CA GLU A 101 9.73 1.43 23.26
C GLU A 101 9.63 0.12 22.48
N LEU A 102 8.92 0.17 21.35
CA LEU A 102 8.98 -0.83 20.31
C LEU A 102 9.96 -0.35 19.24
N LYS A 103 10.94 -1.19 18.89
CA LYS A 103 11.84 -0.93 17.77
C LYS A 103 11.66 -2.02 16.71
N PRO A 104 11.61 -1.67 15.42
CA PRO A 104 11.59 -2.67 14.37
C PRO A 104 12.88 -3.49 14.43
N ALA A 105 12.74 -4.81 14.44
CA ALA A 105 13.83 -5.78 14.56
C ALA A 105 14.16 -6.40 13.21
N ALA A 106 13.13 -6.77 12.44
CA ALA A 106 13.27 -7.34 11.11
C ALA A 106 11.98 -7.12 10.30
N ILE A 107 12.12 -7.13 8.98
CA ILE A 107 11.01 -7.28 8.04
C ILE A 107 11.04 -8.75 7.58
N ILE A 108 9.87 -9.37 7.45
CA ILE A 108 9.72 -10.78 7.07
C ILE A 108 8.69 -10.92 5.94
N ASP A 109 8.62 -12.12 5.38
CA ASP A 109 7.64 -12.51 4.34
C ASP A 109 7.82 -11.79 2.99
N PHE A 110 8.95 -12.07 2.34
CA PHE A 110 9.34 -11.48 1.06
C PHE A 110 8.73 -12.18 -0.17
N GLN A 111 7.62 -12.91 -0.01
CA GLN A 111 7.00 -13.66 -1.13
C GLN A 111 6.51 -12.75 -2.27
N CYS A 112 6.22 -11.48 -1.96
CA CYS A 112 5.81 -10.46 -2.91
C CYS A 112 6.96 -9.56 -3.39
N ALA A 113 8.21 -9.89 -3.07
CA ALA A 113 9.35 -9.02 -3.38
C ALA A 113 9.58 -8.92 -4.90
N HIS A 114 9.74 -7.71 -5.40
CA HIS A 114 9.83 -7.43 -6.83
C HIS A 114 10.58 -6.13 -7.12
N MET A 115 10.96 -5.92 -8.38
CA MET A 115 11.55 -4.66 -8.85
C MET A 115 10.44 -3.73 -9.35
N GLY A 116 10.06 -2.78 -8.50
CA GLY A 116 8.84 -1.99 -8.69
C GLY A 116 9.00 -0.50 -8.44
N CYS A 117 7.85 0.16 -8.25
CA CYS A 117 7.76 1.57 -7.96
C CYS A 117 8.16 1.85 -6.50
N PRO A 118 9.05 2.83 -6.22
CA PRO A 118 9.41 3.19 -4.86
C PRO A 118 8.25 3.61 -3.95
N ALA A 119 7.12 4.04 -4.54
CA ALA A 119 5.92 4.38 -3.78
C ALA A 119 5.13 3.15 -3.27
N SER A 120 5.32 1.97 -3.86
CA SER A 120 4.47 0.79 -3.61
C SER A 120 4.36 0.43 -2.13
N ASP A 121 5.49 0.21 -1.45
CA ASP A 121 5.50 -0.17 -0.03
C ASP A 121 4.97 0.96 0.86
N ALA A 122 5.24 2.22 0.50
CA ALA A 122 4.75 3.39 1.22
C ALA A 122 3.22 3.50 1.15
N VAL A 123 2.63 3.20 -0.02
CA VAL A 123 1.18 3.19 -0.21
C VAL A 123 0.53 2.14 0.68
N ILE A 124 1.03 0.90 0.67
CA ILE A 124 0.50 -0.20 1.48
C ILE A 124 0.59 0.16 2.97
N MET A 125 1.76 0.57 3.45
CA MET A 125 1.96 0.96 4.85
C MET A 125 1.01 2.09 5.28
N ILE A 126 0.90 3.15 4.47
CA ILE A 126 0.05 4.30 4.80
C ILE A 126 -1.45 3.92 4.70
N LEU A 127 -1.82 3.04 3.78
CA LEU A 127 -3.19 2.53 3.66
C LEU A 127 -3.59 1.66 4.85
N SER A 128 -2.72 0.74 5.27
CA SER A 128 -3.03 -0.29 6.26
C SER A 128 -2.80 0.16 7.70
N CYS A 129 -1.98 1.19 7.93
CA CYS A 129 -1.55 1.58 9.28
C CYS A 129 -2.14 2.91 9.78
N LEU A 130 -2.82 3.68 8.93
CA LEU A 130 -3.40 4.98 9.30
C LEU A 130 -4.89 5.04 9.02
N SER A 131 -5.59 5.79 9.85
CA SER A 131 -6.97 6.24 9.58
C SER A 131 -7.01 7.03 8.25
N GLY A 132 -8.19 7.10 7.61
CA GLY A 132 -8.37 7.90 6.40
C GLY A 132 -8.07 9.38 6.65
N LYS A 133 -8.43 9.88 7.83
CA LYS A 133 -8.12 11.24 8.32
C LYS A 133 -6.62 11.49 8.43
N ASP A 134 -5.89 10.62 9.11
CA ASP A 134 -4.45 10.80 9.32
C ASP A 134 -3.67 10.61 8.03
N ARG A 135 -4.08 9.64 7.19
CA ARG A 135 -3.53 9.46 5.85
C ARG A 135 -3.62 10.75 5.03
N ARG A 136 -4.80 11.37 4.93
CA ARG A 136 -4.97 12.63 4.18
C ARG A 136 -4.12 13.78 4.74
N LYS A 137 -3.93 13.82 6.06
CA LYS A 137 -3.20 14.89 6.73
C LYS A 137 -1.68 14.72 6.64
N HIS A 138 -1.18 13.49 6.72
CA HIS A 138 0.24 13.22 6.97
C HIS A 138 0.99 12.52 5.83
N TRP A 139 0.33 12.05 4.76
CA TRP A 139 0.99 11.25 3.71
C TRP A 139 2.23 11.95 3.11
N LYS A 140 2.17 13.25 2.81
CA LYS A 140 3.33 13.99 2.27
C LYS A 140 4.50 14.06 3.23
N GLU A 141 4.22 14.29 4.51
CA GLU A 141 5.25 14.32 5.57
C GLU A 141 5.94 12.96 5.69
N LEU A 142 5.17 11.88 5.63
CA LEU A 142 5.68 10.51 5.68
C LEU A 142 6.52 10.16 4.45
N LEU A 143 6.07 10.53 3.25
CA LEU A 143 6.85 10.33 2.02
C LEU A 143 8.15 11.15 2.03
N LYS A 144 8.10 12.38 2.53
CA LYS A 144 9.31 13.18 2.73
C LYS A 144 10.26 12.49 3.71
N TYR A 145 9.76 12.00 4.83
CA TYR A 145 10.56 11.29 5.82
C TYR A 145 11.21 10.02 5.21
N LEU A 146 10.45 9.23 4.45
CA LEU A 146 10.98 8.08 3.71
C LEU A 146 12.09 8.50 2.74
N CYS A 147 11.83 9.48 1.87
CA CYS A 147 12.78 9.98 0.89
C CYS A 147 14.07 10.52 1.53
N ASP A 148 13.95 11.26 2.64
CA ASP A 148 15.10 11.78 3.38
C ASP A 148 15.96 10.65 3.97
N ASN A 149 15.33 9.57 4.47
CA ASN A 149 16.07 8.41 4.99
C ASN A 149 16.69 7.58 3.87
N VAL A 150 15.98 7.33 2.77
CA VAL A 150 16.56 6.67 1.59
C VAL A 150 17.76 7.45 1.09
N LYS A 151 17.68 8.78 1.01
CA LYS A 151 18.81 9.63 0.61
C LYS A 151 20.05 9.45 1.49
N LYS A 152 19.89 9.31 2.80
CA LYS A 152 21.01 9.03 3.72
C LYS A 152 21.65 7.68 3.42
N GLU A 153 20.83 6.65 3.19
CA GLU A 153 21.30 5.28 2.92
C GLU A 153 21.92 5.11 1.52
N VAL A 154 21.43 5.88 0.52
CA VAL A 154 21.98 5.92 -0.83
C VAL A 154 23.39 6.53 -0.84
N GLY A 155 23.64 7.51 0.03
CA GLY A 155 24.95 8.15 0.17
C GLY A 155 25.36 8.91 -1.11
N ASN A 156 26.46 8.49 -1.73
CA ASN A 156 27.03 9.16 -2.92
C ASN A 156 26.51 8.60 -4.25
N MET A 157 25.67 7.56 -4.23
CA MET A 157 25.04 7.04 -5.44
C MET A 157 23.95 7.99 -5.94
N GLU A 158 23.57 7.86 -7.19
CA GLU A 158 22.44 8.61 -7.74
C GLU A 158 21.14 8.22 -7.04
N MET A 159 20.32 9.21 -6.72
CA MET A 159 19.01 8.95 -6.12
C MET A 159 18.07 8.36 -7.18
N PRO A 160 17.33 7.29 -6.86
CA PRO A 160 16.45 6.64 -7.83
C PRO A 160 15.21 7.46 -8.19
N TYR A 161 14.93 8.52 -7.44
CA TYR A 161 13.78 9.40 -7.64
C TYR A 161 13.93 10.72 -6.85
N THR A 162 13.08 11.68 -7.19
CA THR A 162 12.83 12.92 -6.44
C THR A 162 11.60 12.77 -5.54
N LEU A 163 11.49 13.62 -4.52
CA LEU A 163 10.29 13.66 -3.68
C LEU A 163 9.02 13.94 -4.50
N GLN A 164 9.09 14.78 -5.53
CA GLN A 164 7.95 15.08 -6.39
C GLN A 164 7.49 13.85 -7.18
N GLN A 165 8.43 13.07 -7.74
CA GLN A 165 8.11 11.81 -8.40
C GLN A 165 7.49 10.81 -7.42
N LEU A 166 8.00 10.75 -6.17
CA LEU A 166 7.44 9.86 -5.14
C LEU A 166 6.02 10.27 -4.73
N GLU A 167 5.74 11.57 -4.55
CA GLU A 167 4.40 12.08 -4.25
C GLU A 167 3.40 11.79 -5.39
N GLU A 168 3.83 11.98 -6.63
CA GLU A 168 3.02 11.71 -7.82
C GLU A 168 2.74 10.21 -7.96
N ALA A 169 3.78 9.37 -7.81
CA ALA A 169 3.65 7.93 -7.84
C ALA A 169 2.66 7.43 -6.77
N TYR A 170 2.83 7.86 -5.52
CA TYR A 170 1.89 7.55 -4.43
C TYR A 170 0.46 7.90 -4.80
N SER A 171 0.23 9.14 -5.28
CA SER A 171 -1.10 9.64 -5.61
C SER A 171 -1.76 8.84 -6.75
N ARG A 172 -0.97 8.46 -7.77
CA ARG A 172 -1.45 7.68 -8.92
C ARG A 172 -1.70 6.21 -8.59
N SER A 173 -0.94 5.61 -7.68
CA SER A 173 -1.12 4.20 -7.29
C SER A 173 -2.14 3.99 -6.18
N LEU A 174 -2.40 5.00 -5.34
CA LEU A 174 -3.30 4.89 -4.18
C LEU A 174 -4.69 4.34 -4.52
N PRO A 175 -5.39 4.79 -5.59
CA PRO A 175 -6.72 4.27 -5.92
C PRO A 175 -6.69 2.78 -6.27
N PHE A 176 -5.71 2.36 -7.09
CA PHE A 176 -5.54 0.95 -7.46
C PHE A 176 -5.26 0.11 -6.23
N MET A 177 -4.25 0.48 -5.42
CA MET A 177 -3.89 -0.27 -4.21
C MET A 177 -5.06 -0.36 -3.23
N GLY A 178 -5.76 0.75 -3.03
CA GLY A 178 -6.93 0.81 -2.16
C GLY A 178 -8.03 -0.15 -2.61
N LEU A 179 -8.35 -0.17 -3.91
CA LEU A 179 -9.36 -1.06 -4.48
C LEU A 179 -8.95 -2.53 -4.38
N THR A 180 -7.69 -2.86 -4.70
CA THR A 180 -7.18 -4.24 -4.56
C THR A 180 -7.13 -4.73 -3.11
N PHE A 181 -7.11 -3.80 -2.14
CA PHE A 181 -7.09 -4.15 -0.71
C PHE A 181 -8.49 -4.37 -0.12
N VAL A 182 -9.57 -3.97 -0.81
CA VAL A 182 -10.95 -4.10 -0.33
C VAL A 182 -11.30 -5.54 0.08
N PRO A 183 -10.98 -6.59 -0.72
CA PRO A 183 -11.29 -7.96 -0.33
C PRO A 183 -10.64 -8.42 0.98
N PHE A 184 -9.47 -7.86 1.33
CA PHE A 184 -8.77 -8.17 2.58
C PHE A 184 -9.30 -7.33 3.75
N ALA A 185 -9.67 -6.07 3.49
CA ALA A 185 -10.14 -5.16 4.53
C ALA A 185 -11.57 -5.46 4.99
N VAL A 186 -12.49 -5.80 4.07
CA VAL A 186 -13.92 -5.98 4.37
C VAL A 186 -14.18 -7.03 5.47
N PRO A 187 -13.58 -8.24 5.43
CA PRO A 187 -13.79 -9.23 6.50
C PRO A 187 -13.34 -8.75 7.88
N VAL A 188 -12.27 -7.93 7.93
CA VAL A 188 -11.76 -7.34 9.18
C VAL A 188 -12.74 -6.28 9.69
N LEU A 189 -13.23 -5.41 8.80
CA LEU A 189 -14.21 -4.37 9.13
C LEU A 189 -15.54 -4.96 9.59
N ASP A 190 -16.05 -6.00 8.90
CA ASP A 190 -17.25 -6.75 9.28
C ASP A 190 -17.11 -7.26 10.72
N LYS A 191 -16.02 -7.97 11.01
CA LYS A 191 -15.75 -8.51 12.34
C LYS A 191 -15.63 -7.41 13.41
N MET A 192 -14.93 -6.32 13.12
CA MET A 192 -14.83 -5.17 14.03
C MET A 192 -16.19 -4.52 14.31
N SER A 193 -17.10 -4.51 13.34
CA SER A 193 -18.45 -3.99 13.50
C SER A 193 -19.37 -4.88 14.35
N GLU A 194 -19.11 -6.19 14.34
CA GLU A 194 -19.80 -7.20 15.17
C GLU A 194 -19.26 -7.23 16.61
N ASP A 195 -17.94 -7.12 16.81
CA ASP A 195 -17.27 -7.24 18.11
C ASP A 195 -17.37 -5.98 19.00
N THR A 196 -17.79 -4.82 18.46
CA THR A 196 -17.88 -3.55 19.23
C THR A 196 -19.30 -3.26 19.71
N ASP A 197 -19.53 -3.46 21.01
CA ASP A 197 -20.75 -3.01 21.70
C ASP A 197 -20.47 -1.70 22.47
N THR A 198 -21.18 -0.63 22.07
CA THR A 198 -21.20 0.75 22.62
C THR A 198 -19.94 1.64 22.52
N GLU A 199 -20.16 2.92 22.14
CA GLU A 199 -19.21 4.04 21.91
C GLU A 199 -18.09 3.84 20.85
N GLU A 200 -17.38 2.70 20.83
CA GLU A 200 -16.28 2.41 19.87
C GLU A 200 -16.75 2.34 18.41
N LYS A 201 -18.03 1.99 18.19
CA LYS A 201 -18.69 2.04 16.87
C LYS A 201 -18.62 3.42 16.23
N ARG A 202 -18.59 4.51 17.02
CA ARG A 202 -18.49 5.88 16.47
C ARG A 202 -17.07 6.22 16.06
N GLU A 203 -16.06 5.87 16.88
CA GLU A 203 -14.67 6.23 16.62
C GLU A 203 -14.07 5.46 15.44
N VAL A 204 -14.25 4.14 15.37
CA VAL A 204 -13.73 3.32 14.25
C VAL A 204 -14.37 3.73 12.91
N MET A 205 -15.66 4.07 12.90
CA MET A 205 -16.34 4.55 11.70
C MET A 205 -15.97 6.00 11.33
N ASP A 206 -15.66 6.86 12.29
CA ASP A 206 -15.22 8.24 12.03
C ASP A 206 -13.79 8.28 11.47
N ASP A 207 -12.97 7.27 11.75
CA ASP A 207 -11.60 7.11 11.23
C ASP A 207 -11.54 6.51 9.82
N ILE A 208 -12.61 5.87 9.34
CA ILE A 208 -12.75 5.41 7.95
C ILE A 208 -13.02 6.59 6.98
N ARG A 209 -13.39 7.77 7.50
CA ARG A 209 -13.54 8.99 6.68
C ARG A 209 -12.30 9.29 5.90
#